data_AF-M1CFU2-F1
#
_entry.id   AF-M1CFU2-F1
#
_cell.length_a   1.000
_cell.length_b   1.000
_cell.length_c   1.000
_cell.angle_alpha   90.00
_cell.angle_beta   90.00
_cell.angle_gamma   90.00
#
_symmetry.space_group_name_H-M   'P 1'
#
loop_
_entity.id
_entity.type
_entity.pdbx_description
1 polymer ?
#
loop_
_entity_poly.entity_id
_entity_poly.type
_entity_poly.pdbx_seq_one_letter_code
_entity_poly.pdbx_strand_id
1 'polypeptide(L)'
;MYDFDNDIWLCHSFGAKCYNYTAFQTAVNVLREIGVFLEANPSEIVTIIIEDYVTSPNGLNKVFDAAGLRKFWFPVSRMPKTGGEWPTVDDMVQHNQRLVVFTSKSAKESSEGIAYEWRYLVENQYGNGGMKPGSCPNRAESSSMNTKSKSLVLMNYFTDAPDFAQACKHNSAPLIDMMNTCHEAAGKRWPNFIAVDFYRVCFLFELTIYEMSL
;
A
#
# COMPACT_ATOMS: atom_id res chain seq x y z
N MET A 1 4.75 -1.93 9.23
CA MET A 1 6.14 -1.74 9.73
C MET A 1 6.11 -1.47 11.23
N TYR A 2 7.08 -1.99 11.97
CA TYR A 2 7.08 -1.97 13.44
C TYR A 2 8.47 -1.61 14.00
N ASP A 3 8.52 -0.95 15.15
CA ASP A 3 9.73 -0.98 15.98
C ASP A 3 9.90 -2.37 16.58
N PHE A 4 11.03 -3.01 16.30
CA PHE A 4 11.34 -4.34 16.82
C PHE A 4 12.85 -4.58 16.87
N ASP A 5 13.34 -5.15 17.96
CA ASP A 5 14.78 -5.46 18.15
C ASP A 5 15.73 -4.29 17.81
N ASN A 6 15.36 -3.08 18.26
CA ASN A 6 16.07 -1.82 18.01
C ASN A 6 16.20 -1.39 16.53
N ASP A 7 15.37 -1.93 15.63
CA ASP A 7 15.30 -1.55 14.21
C ASP A 7 13.84 -1.49 13.73
N ILE A 8 13.62 -1.17 12.45
CA ILE A 8 12.31 -1.18 11.80
C ILE A 8 12.13 -2.49 11.03
N TRP A 9 11.09 -3.24 11.39
CA TRP A 9 10.83 -4.56 10.85
C TRP A 9 9.52 -4.65 10.07
N LEU A 10 9.51 -5.62 9.16
CA LEU A 10 8.31 -6.15 8.54
C LEU A 10 7.81 -7.29 9.42
N CYS A 11 6.59 -7.15 9.91
CA CYS A 11 5.97 -8.15 10.77
C CYS A 11 4.50 -8.31 10.40
N HIS A 12 4.00 -9.52 10.51
CA HIS A 12 2.57 -9.73 10.78
C HIS A 12 2.35 -9.51 12.28
N SER A 13 1.18 -9.05 12.74
CA SER A 13 1.03 -8.74 14.17
C SER A 13 -0.39 -8.87 14.70
N PHE A 14 -0.48 -9.02 16.02
CA PHE A 14 -1.74 -8.94 16.75
C PHE A 14 -1.60 -7.87 17.82
N GLY A 15 -2.59 -6.97 17.89
CA GLY A 15 -2.59 -5.88 18.87
C GLY A 15 -1.44 -4.89 18.69
N ALA A 16 -1.08 -4.57 17.44
CA ALA A 16 -0.09 -3.53 17.12
C ALA A 16 1.35 -3.81 17.61
N LYS A 17 1.70 -5.08 17.83
CA LYS A 17 2.99 -5.47 18.41
C LYS A 17 3.65 -6.59 17.62
N CYS A 18 4.89 -6.37 17.19
CA CYS A 18 5.72 -7.39 16.56
C CYS A 18 6.31 -8.36 17.59
N TYR A 19 6.38 -9.64 17.24
CA TYR A 19 6.94 -10.72 18.05
C TYR A 19 7.99 -11.50 17.24
N ASN A 20 8.91 -12.20 17.91
CA ASN A 20 9.94 -13.01 17.25
C ASN A 20 9.38 -13.98 16.19
N TYR A 21 8.22 -14.60 16.46
CA TYR A 21 7.60 -15.57 15.56
C TYR A 21 6.74 -14.93 14.45
N THR A 22 6.51 -13.62 14.51
CA THR A 22 5.77 -12.87 13.48
C THR A 22 6.64 -11.85 12.73
N ALA A 23 7.89 -11.67 13.16
CA ALA A 23 8.90 -10.89 12.49
C ALA A 23 9.41 -11.65 11.25
N PHE A 24 9.42 -10.99 10.10
CA PHE A 24 9.92 -11.57 8.86
C PHE A 24 11.39 -11.18 8.63
N GLN A 25 11.64 -9.90 8.41
CA GLN A 25 12.99 -9.34 8.27
C GLN A 25 12.98 -7.82 8.49
N THR A 26 14.17 -7.24 8.65
CA THR A 26 14.36 -5.79 8.72
C THR A 26 13.85 -5.12 7.45
N ALA A 27 13.08 -4.04 7.59
CA ALA A 27 12.48 -3.32 6.46
C ALA A 27 13.53 -2.77 5.48
N VAL A 28 14.72 -2.39 5.98
CA VAL A 28 15.80 -1.84 5.15
C VAL A 28 16.24 -2.79 4.03
N ASN A 29 16.19 -4.10 4.23
CA ASN A 29 16.60 -5.07 3.20
C ASN A 29 15.63 -5.07 2.01
N VAL A 30 14.32 -5.14 2.29
CA VAL A 30 13.29 -5.09 1.25
C VAL A 30 13.26 -3.73 0.56
N LEU A 31 13.43 -2.64 1.32
CA LEU A 31 13.52 -1.30 0.74
C LEU A 31 14.75 -1.13 -0.18
N ARG A 32 15.87 -1.79 0.12
CA ARG A 32 17.03 -1.81 -0.80
C ARG A 32 16.74 -2.55 -2.10
N GLU A 33 15.98 -3.64 -2.06
CA GLU A 33 15.54 -4.34 -3.28
C GLU A 33 14.68 -3.43 -4.17
N ILE A 34 13.78 -2.64 -3.56
CA ILE A 34 13.01 -1.61 -4.29
C ILE A 34 13.94 -0.56 -4.88
N GLY A 35 14.99 -0.16 -4.16
CA GLY A 35 16.01 0.76 -4.66
C GLY A 35 16.72 0.22 -5.90
N VAL A 36 17.14 -1.04 -5.87
CA VAL A 36 17.75 -1.74 -7.01
C VAL A 36 16.77 -1.80 -8.20
N PHE A 37 15.50 -2.11 -7.96
CA PHE A 37 14.47 -2.13 -9.00
C PHE A 37 14.29 -0.75 -9.65
N LEU A 38 14.15 0.32 -8.85
CA LEU A 38 13.96 1.68 -9.37
C LEU A 38 15.20 2.19 -10.13
N GLU A 39 16.40 1.77 -9.75
CA GLU A 39 17.63 2.08 -10.49
C GLU A 39 17.68 1.35 -11.85
N ALA A 40 17.31 0.07 -11.88
CA ALA A 40 17.30 -0.72 -13.10
C ALA A 40 16.16 -0.32 -14.07
N ASN A 41 15.08 0.27 -13.55
CA ASN A 41 13.88 0.59 -14.30
C ASN A 41 13.54 2.09 -14.17
N PRO A 42 14.16 2.96 -15.00
CA PRO A 42 14.08 4.42 -14.83
C PRO A 42 12.70 5.02 -15.09
N SER A 43 11.83 4.32 -15.83
CA SER A 43 10.46 4.76 -16.15
C SER A 43 9.42 4.23 -15.18
N GLU A 44 9.78 3.32 -14.28
CA GLU A 44 8.84 2.67 -13.38
C GLU A 44 8.62 3.50 -12.11
N ILE A 45 7.41 3.39 -11.56
CA ILE A 45 6.99 4.00 -10.30
C ILE A 45 6.64 2.88 -9.32
N VAL A 46 7.07 3.03 -8.08
CA VAL A 46 6.70 2.15 -6.97
C VAL A 46 5.87 2.94 -5.97
N THR A 47 4.78 2.34 -5.52
CA THR A 47 3.99 2.84 -4.38
C THR A 47 4.13 1.88 -3.21
N ILE A 48 4.34 2.42 -2.01
CA ILE A 48 4.40 1.65 -0.76
C ILE A 48 3.34 2.21 0.18
N ILE A 49 2.48 1.34 0.70
CA ILE A 49 1.44 1.68 1.69
C ILE A 49 1.81 0.99 2.99
N ILE A 50 2.05 1.78 4.04
CA ILE A 50 2.60 1.29 5.31
C ILE A 50 1.50 1.29 6.36
N GLU A 51 1.09 0.11 6.80
CA GLU A 51 0.45 -0.03 8.10
C GLU A 51 1.51 0.26 9.18
N ASP A 52 1.43 1.44 9.78
CA ASP A 52 2.52 2.05 10.54
C ASP A 52 2.35 1.88 12.05
N TYR A 53 3.23 1.09 12.66
CA TYR A 53 3.36 0.92 14.10
C TYR A 53 4.72 1.41 14.62
N VAL A 54 5.40 2.27 13.84
CA VAL A 54 6.69 2.85 14.19
C VAL A 54 6.50 4.10 15.04
N THR A 55 6.90 3.98 16.29
CA THR A 55 6.88 5.01 17.34
C THR A 55 8.24 5.67 17.56
N SER A 56 9.33 5.03 17.15
CA SER A 56 10.66 5.63 17.26
C SER A 56 10.73 6.96 16.49
N PRO A 57 11.38 8.01 17.06
CA PRO A 57 11.42 9.32 16.42
C PRO A 57 12.07 9.27 15.04
N ASN A 58 11.29 9.68 14.02
CA ASN A 58 11.70 9.71 12.62
C ASN A 58 12.13 8.33 12.06
N GLY A 59 11.66 7.23 12.65
CA GLY A 59 12.08 5.87 12.32
C GLY A 59 11.87 5.49 10.86
N LEU A 60 10.72 5.87 10.28
CA LEU A 60 10.42 5.61 8.86
C LEU A 60 11.39 6.35 7.93
N ASN A 61 11.56 7.66 8.11
CA ASN A 61 12.50 8.41 7.28
C ASN A 61 13.94 7.85 7.39
N LYS A 62 14.40 7.51 8.59
CA LYS A 62 15.73 6.90 8.79
C LYS A 62 15.89 5.59 8.01
N VAL A 63 14.89 4.71 8.00
CA VAL A 63 15.00 3.44 7.27
C VAL A 63 14.95 3.65 5.75
N PHE A 64 14.15 4.61 5.26
CA PHE A 64 14.14 4.98 3.83
C PHE A 64 15.45 5.64 3.38
N ASP A 65 16.04 6.49 4.22
CA ASP A 65 17.35 7.12 3.98
C ASP A 65 18.46 6.06 3.96
N ALA A 66 18.45 5.12 4.91
CA ALA A 66 19.40 4.00 4.98
C ALA A 66 19.28 3.02 3.80
N ALA A 67 18.11 2.95 3.17
CA ALA A 67 17.87 2.22 1.93
C ALA A 67 18.24 3.02 0.67
N GLY A 68 18.59 4.31 0.79
CA GLY A 68 18.96 5.17 -0.33
C GLY A 68 17.77 5.59 -1.22
N LEU A 69 16.54 5.43 -0.72
CA LEU A 69 15.32 5.65 -1.49
C LEU A 69 14.88 7.11 -1.57
N ARG A 70 15.44 7.99 -0.74
CA ARG A 70 15.03 9.41 -0.66
C ARG A 70 15.17 10.16 -1.99
N LYS A 71 16.12 9.77 -2.83
CA LYS A 71 16.34 10.33 -4.18
C LYS A 71 15.17 10.09 -5.14
N PHE A 72 14.30 9.12 -4.86
CA PHE A 72 13.12 8.79 -5.65
C PHE A 72 11.82 9.37 -5.09
N TRP A 73 11.86 10.03 -3.93
CA TRP A 73 10.66 10.34 -3.14
C TRP A 73 9.71 11.32 -3.83
N PHE A 74 8.44 10.94 -3.96
CA PHE A 74 7.38 11.83 -4.42
C PHE A 74 6.81 12.68 -3.26
N PRO A 75 6.92 14.02 -3.32
CA PRO A 75 6.63 14.88 -2.18
C PRO A 75 5.13 15.15 -1.99
N VAL A 76 4.70 15.19 -0.73
CA VAL A 76 3.31 15.52 -0.31
C VAL A 76 2.80 16.85 -0.89
N SER A 77 3.69 17.82 -1.10
CA SER A 77 3.33 19.13 -1.68
C SER A 77 2.81 19.04 -3.12
N ARG A 78 3.10 17.96 -3.84
CA ARG A 78 2.63 17.70 -5.21
C ARG A 78 1.43 16.74 -5.27
N MET A 79 0.95 16.24 -4.13
CA MET A 79 -0.19 15.33 -4.08
C MET A 79 -1.52 16.10 -4.04
N PRO A 80 -2.52 15.73 -4.85
CA PRO A 80 -3.83 16.36 -4.80
C PRO A 80 -4.55 16.02 -3.50
N LYS A 81 -4.96 17.05 -2.74
CA LYS A 81 -5.58 16.87 -1.41
C LYS A 81 -7.11 16.78 -1.42
N THR A 82 -7.74 17.14 -2.53
CA THR A 82 -9.20 17.29 -2.66
C THR A 82 -9.75 16.64 -3.93
N GLY A 83 -9.22 15.47 -4.30
CA GLY A 83 -9.73 14.69 -5.44
C GLY A 83 -9.33 15.23 -6.81
N GLY A 84 -8.31 16.10 -6.87
CA GLY A 84 -7.73 16.55 -8.13
C GLY A 84 -6.88 15.48 -8.79
N GLU A 85 -6.46 15.77 -10.03
CA GLU A 85 -5.57 14.93 -10.81
C GLU A 85 -4.19 14.83 -10.15
N TRP A 86 -3.61 13.64 -10.21
CA TRP A 86 -2.20 13.42 -9.86
C TRP A 86 -1.31 13.88 -11.02
N PRO A 87 -0.05 14.26 -10.77
CA PRO A 87 0.91 14.42 -11.85
C PRO A 87 1.01 13.16 -12.70
N THR A 88 1.29 13.33 -13.99
CA THR A 88 1.43 12.21 -14.91
C THR A 88 2.66 11.37 -14.56
N VAL A 89 2.66 10.11 -14.97
CA VAL A 89 3.83 9.22 -14.85
C VAL A 89 5.07 9.86 -15.49
N ASP A 90 4.92 10.45 -16.68
CA ASP A 90 6.02 11.14 -17.37
C ASP A 90 6.60 12.29 -16.55
N ASP A 91 5.75 13.11 -15.91
CA ASP A 91 6.22 14.20 -15.05
C ASP A 91 6.95 13.67 -13.80
N MET A 92 6.43 12.61 -13.19
CA MET A 92 7.07 11.95 -12.03
C MET A 92 8.44 11.38 -12.42
N VAL A 93 8.54 10.73 -13.59
CA VAL A 93 9.78 10.17 -14.12
C VAL A 93 10.80 11.25 -14.45
N GLN A 94 10.39 12.33 -15.12
CA GLN A 94 11.27 13.46 -15.47
C GLN A 94 11.92 14.11 -14.24
N HIS A 95 11.21 14.15 -13.11
CA HIS A 95 11.73 14.69 -11.85
C HIS A 95 12.40 13.63 -10.96
N ASN A 96 12.52 12.38 -11.42
CA ASN A 96 12.96 11.22 -10.65
C ASN A 96 12.20 11.06 -9.32
N GLN A 97 10.92 11.42 -9.27
CA GLN A 97 10.04 11.31 -8.11
C GLN A 97 9.12 10.10 -8.27
N ARG A 98 9.72 8.91 -8.27
CA ARG A 98 9.13 7.64 -8.68
C ARG A 98 8.78 6.70 -7.52
N LEU A 99 8.87 7.18 -6.28
CA LEU A 99 8.50 6.45 -5.08
C LEU A 99 7.42 7.20 -4.32
N VAL A 100 6.20 6.68 -4.34
CA VAL A 100 5.06 7.21 -3.56
C VAL A 100 4.94 6.41 -2.27
N VAL A 101 4.91 7.07 -1.11
CA VAL A 101 4.83 6.39 0.18
C VAL A 101 3.69 6.93 1.02
N PHE A 102 2.81 6.03 1.45
CA PHE A 102 1.71 6.30 2.36
C PHE A 102 1.94 5.64 3.72
N THR A 103 1.38 6.25 4.78
CA THR A 103 1.35 5.72 6.15
C THR A 103 -0.05 5.82 6.72
N SER A 104 -0.41 4.85 7.56
CA SER A 104 -1.67 4.80 8.30
C SER A 104 -1.75 5.76 9.48
N LYS A 105 -0.68 6.51 9.80
CA LYS A 105 -0.63 7.45 10.94
C LYS A 105 -0.68 8.91 10.49
N SER A 106 -1.75 9.61 10.86
CA SER A 106 -2.01 11.00 10.45
C SER A 106 -0.93 12.00 10.83
N ALA A 107 -0.30 11.82 12.00
CA ALA A 107 0.76 12.72 12.49
C ALA A 107 1.99 12.75 11.58
N LYS A 108 2.29 11.64 10.88
CA LYS A 108 3.49 11.49 10.05
C LYS A 108 3.52 12.42 8.85
N GLU A 109 2.37 12.85 8.34
CA GLU A 109 2.32 13.77 7.21
C GLU A 109 2.89 15.14 7.57
N SER A 110 2.51 15.69 8.73
CA SER A 110 3.02 16.98 9.17
C SER A 110 4.39 16.89 9.81
N SER A 111 4.69 15.81 10.55
CA SER A 111 5.96 15.68 11.28
C SER A 111 7.11 15.12 10.44
N GLU A 112 6.82 14.22 9.51
CA GLU A 112 7.81 13.43 8.78
C GLU A 112 7.70 13.59 7.26
N GLY A 113 6.64 14.24 6.76
CA GLY A 113 6.41 14.44 5.32
C GLY A 113 6.00 13.17 4.57
N ILE A 114 5.47 12.16 5.28
CA ILE A 114 4.99 10.89 4.70
C ILE A 114 3.47 10.97 4.58
N ALA A 115 2.93 10.72 3.39
CA ALA A 115 1.53 10.97 3.09
C ALA A 115 0.58 10.14 3.96
N TYR A 116 -0.41 10.77 4.59
CA TYR A 116 -1.42 10.06 5.37
C TYR A 116 -2.42 9.40 4.42
N GLU A 117 -2.45 8.07 4.37
CA GLU A 117 -3.19 7.32 3.34
C GLU A 117 -4.67 7.74 3.25
N TRP A 118 -5.37 7.84 4.39
CA TRP A 118 -6.79 8.19 4.46
C TRP A 118 -7.08 9.64 3.98
N ARG A 119 -6.05 10.45 3.72
CA ARG A 119 -6.21 11.74 3.03
C ARG A 119 -6.38 11.59 1.53
N TYR A 120 -5.84 10.54 0.91
CA TYR A 120 -5.67 10.41 -0.54
C TYR A 120 -6.46 9.26 -1.16
N LEU A 121 -6.69 8.17 -0.41
CA LEU A 121 -7.38 6.98 -0.89
C LEU A 121 -8.70 6.71 -0.18
N VAL A 122 -9.58 5.98 -0.86
CA VAL A 122 -10.65 5.18 -0.26
C VAL A 122 -10.28 3.71 -0.34
N GLU A 123 -10.69 2.94 0.65
CA GLU A 123 -10.34 1.52 0.79
C GLU A 123 -11.53 0.71 1.29
N ASN A 124 -11.74 -0.46 0.69
CA ASN A 124 -12.72 -1.41 1.20
C ASN A 124 -12.17 -2.23 2.37
N GLN A 125 -13.07 -2.79 3.16
CA GLN A 125 -12.74 -3.66 4.27
C GLN A 125 -11.80 -4.78 3.81
N TYR A 126 -10.80 -5.09 4.61
CA TYR A 126 -9.89 -6.21 4.36
C TYR A 126 -10.44 -7.53 4.88
N GLY A 127 -9.72 -8.62 4.59
CA GLY A 127 -10.01 -9.93 5.13
C GLY A 127 -11.33 -10.51 4.61
N ASN A 128 -11.91 -11.44 5.37
CA ASN A 128 -13.19 -12.05 5.02
C ASN A 128 -14.33 -11.01 4.95
N GLY A 129 -14.18 -9.89 5.65
CA GLY A 129 -15.09 -8.76 5.60
C GLY A 129 -15.12 -8.06 4.23
N GLY A 130 -14.00 -8.08 3.51
CA GLY A 130 -13.82 -7.53 2.17
C GLY A 130 -14.23 -8.46 1.03
N MET A 131 -14.20 -9.76 1.27
CA MET A 131 -14.49 -10.79 0.25
C MET A 131 -15.99 -11.15 0.17
N LYS A 132 -16.89 -10.17 0.32
CA LYS A 132 -18.35 -10.37 0.29
C LYS A 132 -18.93 -10.20 -1.12
N PRO A 133 -19.40 -11.26 -1.79
CA PRO A 133 -19.93 -11.14 -3.16
C PRO A 133 -21.00 -10.06 -3.28
N GLY A 134 -20.83 -9.15 -4.25
CA GLY A 134 -21.77 -8.05 -4.50
C GLY A 134 -21.76 -6.91 -3.47
N SER A 135 -20.83 -6.92 -2.50
CA SER A 135 -20.71 -5.85 -1.51
C SER A 135 -19.25 -5.42 -1.33
N CYS A 136 -18.99 -4.13 -1.46
CA CYS A 136 -17.67 -3.52 -1.23
C CYS A 136 -17.75 -2.55 -0.03
N PRO A 137 -17.86 -3.05 1.21
CA PRO A 137 -17.95 -2.21 2.40
C PRO A 137 -16.64 -1.42 2.59
N ASN A 138 -16.71 -0.15 2.96
CA ASN A 138 -15.49 0.61 3.28
C ASN A 138 -14.87 0.10 4.59
N ARG A 139 -13.54 0.21 4.68
CA ARG A 139 -12.83 0.02 5.94
C ARG A 139 -13.21 1.13 6.95
N ALA A 140 -13.13 0.85 8.24
CA ALA A 140 -13.56 1.77 9.30
C ALA A 140 -12.81 3.12 9.30
N GLU A 141 -11.51 3.11 9.04
CA GLU A 141 -10.66 4.30 8.97
C GLU A 141 -10.84 5.07 7.65
N SER A 142 -11.32 4.40 6.60
CA SER A 142 -11.56 4.98 5.28
C SER A 142 -12.88 5.77 5.23
N SER A 143 -12.89 6.80 4.38
CA SER A 143 -14.16 7.40 3.93
C SER A 143 -14.96 6.39 3.08
N SER A 144 -16.25 6.67 2.86
CA SER A 144 -17.10 5.86 1.99
C SER A 144 -16.47 5.70 0.59
N MET A 145 -16.60 4.52 -0.02
CA MET A 145 -15.97 4.20 -1.31
C MET A 145 -16.28 5.23 -2.42
N ASN A 146 -17.47 5.83 -2.41
CA ASN A 146 -17.88 6.84 -3.39
C ASN A 146 -17.34 8.26 -3.11
N THR A 147 -16.46 8.45 -2.11
CA THR A 147 -15.91 9.76 -1.75
C THR A 147 -14.93 10.26 -2.80
N LYS A 148 -15.37 11.20 -3.65
CA LYS A 148 -14.57 11.73 -4.77
C LYS A 148 -13.51 12.76 -4.38
N SER A 149 -13.53 13.27 -3.15
CA SER A 149 -12.44 14.12 -2.64
C SER A 149 -11.15 13.34 -2.35
N LYS A 150 -11.20 12.01 -2.47
CA LYS A 150 -10.06 11.09 -2.48
C LYS A 150 -9.91 10.56 -3.90
N SER A 151 -8.84 10.89 -4.59
CA SER A 151 -8.69 10.52 -6.01
C SER A 151 -8.36 9.05 -6.21
N LEU A 152 -7.71 8.41 -5.24
CA LEU A 152 -7.25 7.02 -5.35
C LEU A 152 -8.24 6.02 -4.72
N VAL A 153 -8.25 4.80 -5.26
CA VAL A 153 -9.03 3.67 -4.77
C VAL A 153 -8.09 2.49 -4.53
N LEU A 154 -8.09 1.95 -3.31
CA LEU A 154 -7.46 0.69 -2.95
C LEU A 154 -8.54 -0.38 -2.77
N MET A 155 -8.31 -1.55 -3.34
CA MET A 155 -9.19 -2.71 -3.13
C MET A 155 -8.45 -3.84 -2.40
N ASN A 156 -8.86 -4.13 -1.17
CA ASN A 156 -8.47 -5.33 -0.44
C ASN A 156 -9.29 -6.54 -0.91
N TYR A 157 -8.61 -7.64 -1.23
CA TYR A 157 -9.22 -8.93 -1.55
C TYR A 157 -8.34 -10.11 -1.12
N PHE A 158 -8.40 -10.42 0.17
CA PHE A 158 -7.71 -11.55 0.79
C PHE A 158 -8.44 -11.99 2.06
N THR A 159 -8.16 -13.19 2.57
CA THR A 159 -8.83 -13.77 3.73
C THR A 159 -8.20 -13.29 5.04
N ASP A 160 -8.93 -13.38 6.18
CA ASP A 160 -8.36 -12.93 7.47
C ASP A 160 -7.12 -13.73 7.87
N ALA A 161 -7.12 -15.03 7.57
CA ALA A 161 -5.96 -15.90 7.72
C ALA A 161 -5.36 -16.14 6.33
N PRO A 162 -4.04 -16.00 6.16
CA PRO A 162 -3.42 -16.22 4.86
C PRO A 162 -3.57 -17.70 4.45
N ASP A 163 -4.18 -17.93 3.29
CA ASP A 163 -4.41 -19.27 2.74
C ASP A 163 -3.64 -19.45 1.43
N PHE A 164 -2.41 -19.94 1.56
CA PHE A 164 -1.52 -20.18 0.42
C PHE A 164 -2.13 -21.16 -0.59
N ALA A 165 -2.89 -22.16 -0.13
CA ALA A 165 -3.45 -23.19 -1.00
C ALA A 165 -4.62 -22.67 -1.83
N GLN A 166 -5.40 -21.72 -1.30
CA GLN A 166 -6.52 -21.10 -2.00
C GLN A 166 -6.16 -19.78 -2.68
N ALA A 167 -4.95 -19.25 -2.47
CA ALA A 167 -4.50 -17.98 -3.06
C ALA A 167 -4.81 -17.87 -4.55
N CYS A 168 -4.61 -18.95 -5.33
CA CYS A 168 -4.89 -18.93 -6.75
C CYS A 168 -6.35 -18.92 -7.15
N LYS A 169 -7.18 -19.56 -6.33
CA LYS A 169 -8.61 -19.49 -6.50
C LYS A 169 -9.11 -18.08 -6.20
N HIS A 170 -8.60 -17.44 -5.14
CA HIS A 170 -8.96 -16.07 -4.80
C HIS A 170 -8.49 -15.09 -5.89
N ASN A 171 -7.23 -15.18 -6.32
CA ASN A 171 -6.60 -14.28 -7.30
C ASN A 171 -6.99 -14.60 -8.76
N SER A 172 -8.25 -15.00 -9.00
CA SER A 172 -8.77 -15.37 -10.33
C SER A 172 -10.11 -14.68 -10.63
N ALA A 173 -11.08 -15.40 -11.20
CA ALA A 173 -12.40 -14.86 -11.50
C ALA A 173 -13.09 -14.17 -10.30
N PRO A 174 -13.01 -14.70 -9.05
CA PRO A 174 -13.62 -14.04 -7.89
C PRO A 174 -13.04 -12.64 -7.60
N LEU A 175 -11.74 -12.44 -7.83
CA LEU A 175 -11.11 -11.12 -7.72
C LEU A 175 -11.67 -10.15 -8.77
N ILE A 176 -11.82 -10.59 -10.02
CA ILE A 176 -12.40 -9.77 -11.10
C ILE A 176 -13.85 -9.39 -10.78
N ASP A 177 -14.65 -10.32 -10.26
CA ASP A 177 -16.03 -10.03 -9.83
C ASP A 177 -16.07 -8.98 -8.71
N MET A 178 -15.13 -9.05 -7.77
CA MET A 178 -15.00 -8.04 -6.72
C MET A 178 -14.51 -6.70 -7.27
N MET A 179 -13.58 -6.68 -8.22
CA MET A 179 -13.15 -5.45 -8.89
C MET A 179 -14.32 -4.71 -9.52
N ASN A 180 -15.21 -5.43 -10.21
CA ASN A 180 -16.44 -4.85 -10.77
C ASN A 180 -17.36 -4.32 -9.67
N THR A 181 -17.57 -5.10 -8.60
CA THR A 181 -18.39 -4.69 -7.45
C THR A 181 -17.86 -3.42 -6.80
N CYS A 182 -16.55 -3.35 -6.54
CA CYS A 182 -15.91 -2.18 -5.95
C CYS A 182 -15.84 -1.00 -6.92
N HIS A 183 -15.73 -1.22 -8.22
CA HIS A 183 -15.83 -0.15 -9.23
C HIS A 183 -17.19 0.57 -9.14
N GLU A 184 -18.28 -0.18 -9.03
CA GLU A 184 -19.62 0.37 -8.82
C GLU A 184 -19.70 1.17 -7.51
N ALA A 185 -19.28 0.56 -6.39
CA ALA A 185 -19.31 1.19 -5.07
C ALA A 185 -18.40 2.43 -4.97
N ALA A 186 -17.29 2.46 -5.73
CA ALA A 186 -16.35 3.57 -5.78
C ALA A 186 -16.83 4.74 -6.67
N GLY A 187 -18.07 4.67 -7.17
CA GLY A 187 -18.65 5.71 -8.02
C GLY A 187 -18.09 5.67 -9.44
N LYS A 188 -17.95 4.45 -10.00
CA LYS A 188 -17.39 4.16 -11.33
C LYS A 188 -15.90 4.48 -11.47
N ARG A 189 -15.14 4.26 -10.40
CA ARG A 189 -13.67 4.40 -10.40
C ARG A 189 -13.03 3.04 -10.20
N TRP A 190 -12.15 2.66 -11.12
CA TRP A 190 -11.38 1.43 -10.99
C TRP A 190 -10.38 1.55 -9.83
N PRO A 191 -10.09 0.45 -9.11
CA PRO A 191 -8.99 0.42 -8.15
C PRO A 191 -7.67 0.84 -8.81
N ASN A 192 -6.95 1.75 -8.18
CA ASN A 192 -5.57 2.07 -8.51
C ASN A 192 -4.61 1.02 -7.93
N PHE A 193 -4.99 0.45 -6.78
CA PHE A 193 -4.24 -0.58 -6.08
C PHE A 193 -5.16 -1.74 -5.71
N ILE A 194 -4.62 -2.95 -5.75
CA ILE A 194 -5.34 -4.17 -5.41
C ILE A 194 -4.45 -4.99 -4.47
N ALA A 195 -4.91 -5.17 -3.23
CA ALA A 195 -4.24 -5.98 -2.24
C ALA A 195 -4.73 -7.42 -2.30
N VAL A 196 -3.80 -8.35 -2.48
CA VAL A 196 -4.06 -9.80 -2.53
C VAL A 196 -2.97 -10.55 -1.78
N ASP A 197 -3.31 -11.73 -1.27
CA ASP A 197 -2.33 -12.65 -0.72
C ASP A 197 -1.57 -13.38 -1.83
N PHE A 198 -0.27 -13.58 -1.61
CA PHE A 198 0.60 -14.43 -2.44
C PHE A 198 0.54 -14.15 -3.95
N TYR A 199 0.62 -12.88 -4.35
CA TYR A 199 0.46 -12.43 -5.76
C TYR A 199 1.31 -13.22 -6.78
N ARG A 200 2.48 -13.75 -6.38
CA ARG A 200 3.39 -14.52 -7.25
C ARG A 200 2.98 -15.96 -7.52
N VAL A 201 1.97 -16.48 -6.83
CA VAL A 201 1.58 -17.89 -6.95
C VAL A 201 0.73 -18.14 -8.21
N CYS A 202 0.24 -17.09 -8.88
CA CYS A 202 -0.69 -17.20 -9.99
C CYS A 202 -0.29 -16.33 -11.18
N PHE A 203 -0.21 -16.94 -12.35
CA PHE A 203 0.15 -16.30 -13.62
C PHE A 203 -0.92 -15.34 -14.18
N LEU A 204 -1.93 -14.97 -13.41
CA LEU A 204 -3.06 -14.18 -13.91
C LEU A 204 -2.80 -12.67 -13.97
N PHE A 205 -1.72 -12.19 -13.36
CA PHE A 205 -1.40 -10.76 -13.34
C PHE A 205 0.10 -10.50 -13.52
N GLU A 206 0.49 -9.97 -14.68
CA GLU A 206 1.66 -9.09 -14.80
C GLU A 206 1.27 -7.71 -14.25
N LEU A 207 0.96 -7.66 -12.95
CA LEU A 207 0.86 -6.41 -12.22
C LEU A 207 2.01 -6.41 -11.22
N THR A 208 2.96 -5.51 -11.44
CA THR A 208 4.06 -5.23 -10.52
C THR A 208 3.49 -4.52 -9.29
N ILE A 209 2.67 -5.22 -8.50
CA ILE A 209 2.17 -4.75 -7.22
C ILE A 209 3.19 -5.20 -6.16
N TYR A 210 3.99 -4.25 -5.68
CA TYR A 210 4.78 -4.43 -4.47
C TYR A 210 3.91 -4.03 -3.28
N GLU A 211 2.98 -4.90 -2.88
CA GLU A 211 2.32 -4.75 -1.59
C GLU A 211 3.00 -5.67 -0.57
N MET A 212 3.38 -5.07 0.56
CA MET A 212 4.01 -5.76 1.68
C MET A 212 2.97 -5.97 2.77
N SER A 213 1.98 -6.82 2.49
CA SER A 213 1.22 -7.52 3.52
C SER A 213 1.93 -8.85 3.82
N LEU A 214 2.24 -9.09 5.09
CA LEU A 214 2.74 -10.35 5.63
C LEU A 214 1.60 -11.12 6.28
#